data_AF-A0A218Z2B7-F1
#
_entry.id   AF-A0A218Z2B7-F1
#
_cell.length_a   1.000
_cell.length_b   1.000
_cell.length_c   1.000
_cell.angle_alpha   90.00
_cell.angle_beta   90.00
_cell.angle_gamma   90.00
#
_symmetry.space_group_name_H-M   'P 1'
#
loop_
_entity.id
_entity.type
_entity.pdbx_description
1 polymer ?
#
loop_
_entity_poly.entity_id
_entity_poly.type
_entity_poly.pdbx_seq_one_letter_code
_entity_poly.pdbx_strand_id
1 'polypeptide(L)'
;MSSGNPLTVLRGMLIIIPWALHLVLMDLICSLLLPLSYYFPDTVYNISSLVAYTNWNWIQCIFEVFNGGVITMSGDVVPQGESAIVVSNHVSWTDFYMIQALAIRAGMLGRCRWFAKIELRKVPLLGWGIWAMGMPMVSRQWTKDKRELDRVFAGITVRKWPTWLISFSEATRYTPKKAEAAREWCRANKRPIPKHLLYPRTKGFVTTVQHLRKAKHVKAVYDMTIAYEHNHRFLEAPTIWESLSCAGLSGKRGYKFHVHLRRFPLEDLPDSEADLAKWLETRWVEKGEYLEEKRDEWARAA
;
A
#
# COMPACT_ATOMS: atom_id res chain seq x y z
N MET A 1 12.05 16.82 -20.70
CA MET A 1 13.43 16.72 -20.16
C MET A 1 13.61 15.30 -19.64
N SER A 2 14.67 14.61 -20.05
CA SER A 2 14.98 13.26 -19.54
C SER A 2 15.24 13.29 -18.02
N SER A 3 14.95 12.19 -17.31
CA SER A 3 15.20 12.05 -15.86
C SER A 3 16.69 12.16 -15.48
N GLY A 4 17.59 11.99 -16.44
CA GLY A 4 19.04 12.17 -16.29
C GLY A 4 19.57 13.57 -16.62
N ASN A 5 18.71 14.54 -16.98
CA ASN A 5 19.16 15.90 -17.27
C ASN A 5 19.69 16.57 -15.98
N PRO A 6 20.87 17.23 -16.00
CA PRO A 6 21.46 17.87 -14.82
C PRO A 6 20.51 18.81 -14.05
N LEU A 7 19.65 19.55 -14.75
CA LEU A 7 18.65 20.43 -14.13
C LEU A 7 17.54 19.64 -13.43
N THR A 8 17.13 18.50 -14.00
CA THR A 8 16.15 17.60 -13.36
C THR A 8 16.76 16.94 -12.14
N VAL A 9 18.04 16.56 -12.21
CA VAL A 9 18.78 16.01 -11.07
C VAL A 9 18.91 17.04 -9.95
N LEU A 10 19.36 18.25 -10.27
CA LEU A 10 19.49 19.33 -9.29
C LEU A 10 18.15 19.65 -8.63
N ARG A 11 17.07 19.81 -9.42
CA ARG A 11 15.72 20.00 -8.90
C ARG A 11 15.30 18.86 -7.97
N GLY A 12 15.50 17.61 -8.41
CA GLY A 12 15.19 16.43 -7.60
C GLY A 12 15.92 16.46 -6.27
N MET A 13 17.22 16.75 -6.27
CA MET A 13 18.01 16.86 -5.05
C MET A 13 17.49 17.97 -4.12
N LEU A 14 17.18 19.15 -4.65
CA LEU A 14 16.64 20.27 -3.86
C LEU A 14 15.31 19.94 -3.17
N ILE A 15 14.47 19.10 -3.79
CA ILE A 15 13.18 18.67 -3.22
C ILE A 15 13.37 17.48 -2.26
N ILE A 16 14.20 16.52 -2.63
CA ILE A 16 14.36 15.25 -1.90
C ILE A 16 15.22 15.42 -0.66
N ILE A 17 16.27 16.26 -0.67
CA ILE A 17 17.18 16.41 0.47
C ILE A 17 16.42 16.87 1.73
N PRO A 18 15.61 17.94 1.72
CA PRO A 18 14.85 18.34 2.92
C PRO A 18 13.91 17.25 3.43
N TRP A 19 13.22 16.56 2.51
CA TRP A 19 12.36 15.44 2.87
C TRP A 19 13.16 14.26 3.46
N ALA A 20 14.32 13.93 2.91
CA ALA A 20 15.18 12.86 3.41
C ALA A 20 15.73 13.18 4.81
N LEU A 21 16.10 14.44 5.06
CA LEU A 21 16.48 14.89 6.40
C LEU A 21 15.32 14.77 7.39
N HIS A 22 14.10 15.13 6.96
CA HIS A 22 12.88 14.95 7.76
C HIS A 22 12.59 13.47 8.05
N LEU A 23 12.78 12.59 7.06
CA LEU A 23 12.65 11.14 7.25
C LEU A 23 13.63 10.61 8.31
N VAL A 24 14.89 11.06 8.27
CA VAL A 24 15.90 10.70 9.29
C VAL A 24 15.50 11.20 10.67
N LEU A 25 15.01 12.44 10.78
CA LEU A 25 14.51 13.00 12.04
C LEU A 25 13.31 12.20 12.58
N MET A 26 12.33 11.89 11.72
CA MET A 26 11.20 11.04 12.07
C MET A 26 11.69 9.71 12.65
N ASP A 27 12.64 9.08 11.97
CA ASP A 27 13.10 7.76 12.33
C ASP A 27 13.85 7.76 13.67
N LEU A 28 14.65 8.80 13.92
CA LEU A 28 15.26 9.05 15.22
C LEU A 28 14.20 9.21 16.32
N ILE A 29 13.17 10.04 16.09
CA ILE A 29 12.07 10.22 17.05
C ILE A 29 11.38 8.88 17.34
N CYS A 30 11.01 8.13 16.30
CA CYS A 30 10.34 6.83 16.45
C CYS A 30 11.22 5.82 17.20
N SER A 31 12.52 5.80 16.91
CA SER A 31 13.49 4.94 17.59
C SER A 31 13.64 5.29 19.07
N LEU A 32 13.67 6.58 19.41
CA LEU A 32 13.72 7.06 20.80
C LEU A 32 12.44 6.76 21.60
N LEU A 33 11.30 6.59 20.93
CA LEU A 33 10.06 6.16 21.59
C LEU A 33 10.02 4.66 21.91
N LEU A 34 10.91 3.84 21.35
CA LEU A 34 10.87 2.38 21.55
C LEU A 34 10.98 1.93 23.01
N PRO A 35 11.88 2.46 23.86
CA PRO A 35 11.92 2.10 25.27
C PRO A 35 10.61 2.45 26.00
N LEU A 36 9.95 3.54 25.59
CA LEU A 36 8.68 3.97 26.15
C LEU A 36 7.51 3.09 25.70
N SER A 37 7.65 2.34 24.60
CA SER A 37 6.58 1.50 24.06
C SER A 37 6.16 0.37 25.01
N TYR A 38 7.05 -0.05 25.90
CA TYR A 38 6.74 -1.05 26.92
C TYR A 38 5.78 -0.51 27.99
N TYR A 39 6.02 0.73 28.46
CA TYR A 39 5.24 1.35 29.54
C TYR A 39 4.02 2.13 29.02
N PHE A 40 4.15 2.80 27.88
CA PHE A 40 3.16 3.70 27.30
C PHE A 40 2.85 3.37 25.83
N PRO A 41 2.42 2.12 25.52
CA PRO A 41 2.26 1.65 24.14
C PRO A 41 1.27 2.49 23.33
N ASP A 42 0.16 2.94 23.94
CA ASP A 42 -0.87 3.74 23.27
C ASP A 42 -0.38 5.15 22.93
N THR A 43 0.37 5.78 23.84
CA THR A 43 1.00 7.08 23.62
C THR A 43 2.05 6.99 22.51
N VAL A 44 2.92 5.98 22.56
CA VAL A 44 3.94 5.75 21.52
C VAL A 44 3.28 5.50 20.16
N TYR A 45 2.22 4.70 20.11
CA TYR A 45 1.46 4.46 18.90
C TYR A 45 0.85 5.76 18.33
N ASN A 46 0.30 6.63 19.16
CA ASN A 46 -0.26 7.91 18.72
C ASN A 46 0.81 8.90 18.23
N ILE A 47 1.91 9.05 18.97
CA ILE A 47 3.00 9.95 18.58
C ILE A 47 3.67 9.44 17.31
N SER A 48 4.02 8.15 17.22
CA SER A 48 4.61 7.58 16.00
C SER A 48 3.68 7.72 14.79
N SER A 49 2.36 7.60 14.98
CA SER A 49 1.39 7.83 13.90
C SER A 49 1.36 9.29 13.43
N LEU A 50 1.46 10.24 14.36
CA LEU A 50 1.53 11.67 14.03
C LEU A 50 2.82 11.99 13.29
N VAL A 51 3.96 11.47 13.75
CA VAL A 51 5.25 11.68 13.07
C VAL A 51 5.23 11.04 11.69
N ALA A 52 4.72 9.80 11.56
CA ALA A 52 4.56 9.13 10.26
C ALA A 52 3.68 9.93 9.30
N TYR A 53 2.58 10.53 9.80
CA TYR A 53 1.71 11.40 9.01
C TYR A 53 2.52 12.53 8.36
N THR A 54 3.40 13.21 9.09
CA THR A 54 4.17 14.34 8.55
C THR A 54 5.06 13.91 7.37
N ASN A 55 5.75 12.78 7.49
CA ASN A 55 6.63 12.27 6.44
C ASN A 55 5.84 11.78 5.21
N TRP A 56 4.77 11.03 5.44
CA TRP A 56 3.92 10.54 4.36
C TRP A 56 3.21 11.68 3.62
N ASN A 57 2.72 12.68 4.36
CA ASN A 57 2.09 13.82 3.75
C ASN A 57 3.09 14.64 2.92
N TRP A 58 4.33 14.78 3.39
CA TRP A 58 5.37 15.49 2.64
C TRP A 58 5.71 14.78 1.33
N ILE A 59 5.97 13.47 1.34
CA ILE A 59 6.25 12.76 0.08
C ILE A 59 5.04 12.77 -0.87
N GLN A 60 3.82 12.69 -0.35
CA GLN A 60 2.61 12.87 -1.15
C GLN A 60 2.54 14.27 -1.78
N CYS A 61 2.87 15.33 -1.02
CA CYS A 61 2.95 16.70 -1.54
C CYS A 61 4.01 16.81 -2.65
N ILE A 62 5.18 16.17 -2.50
CA ILE A 62 6.20 16.11 -3.55
C ILE A 62 5.59 15.56 -4.84
N PHE A 63 4.84 14.46 -4.74
CA PHE A 63 4.23 13.81 -5.90
C PHE A 63 3.10 14.65 -6.54
N GLU A 64 2.09 15.05 -5.76
CA GLU A 64 0.90 15.74 -6.31
C GLU A 64 1.15 17.23 -6.59
N VAL A 65 1.80 17.94 -5.65
CA VAL A 65 1.96 19.40 -5.72
C VAL A 65 3.22 19.80 -6.48
N PHE A 66 4.39 19.35 -6.04
CA PHE A 66 5.65 19.78 -6.67
C PHE A 66 5.83 19.16 -8.05
N ASN A 67 5.45 17.88 -8.21
CA ASN A 67 5.67 17.11 -9.42
C ASN A 67 4.44 17.01 -10.32
N GLY A 68 3.27 17.46 -9.88
CA GLY A 68 2.06 17.52 -10.70
C GLY A 68 1.52 16.15 -11.09
N GLY A 69 1.61 15.16 -10.19
CA GLY A 69 0.93 13.87 -10.34
C GLY A 69 -0.54 14.03 -9.97
N VAL A 70 -1.44 13.85 -10.94
CA VAL A 70 -2.89 13.95 -10.70
C VAL A 70 -3.46 12.55 -10.51
N ILE A 71 -3.88 12.23 -9.28
CA ILE A 71 -4.47 10.94 -8.93
C ILE A 71 -6.00 11.03 -9.08
N THR A 72 -6.53 10.33 -10.07
CA THR A 72 -7.98 10.18 -10.25
C THR A 72 -8.52 9.03 -9.40
N MET A 73 -9.77 9.16 -8.95
CA MET A 73 -10.39 8.19 -8.03
C MET A 73 -11.79 7.82 -8.47
N SER A 74 -12.20 6.59 -8.20
CA SER A 74 -13.56 6.10 -8.42
C SER A 74 -13.94 5.01 -7.40
N GLY A 75 -15.20 4.61 -7.42
CA GLY A 75 -15.73 3.57 -6.54
C GLY A 75 -16.36 4.14 -5.26
N ASP A 76 -16.31 3.36 -4.19
CA ASP A 76 -17.01 3.65 -2.95
C ASP A 76 -16.39 4.83 -2.18
N VAL A 77 -17.22 5.51 -1.39
CA VAL A 77 -16.76 6.58 -0.48
C VAL A 77 -16.07 5.96 0.72
N VAL A 78 -14.89 6.50 1.08
CA VAL A 78 -14.16 6.07 2.28
C VAL A 78 -14.69 6.82 3.51
N PRO A 79 -15.21 6.12 4.54
CA PRO A 79 -15.60 6.78 5.79
C PRO A 79 -14.40 7.37 6.54
N GLN A 80 -14.62 8.53 7.16
CA GLN A 80 -13.61 9.23 7.96
C GLN A 80 -13.21 8.40 9.19
N GLY A 81 -11.91 8.20 9.39
CA GLY A 81 -11.34 7.53 10.56
C GLY A 81 -11.61 6.02 10.64
N GLU A 82 -12.21 5.41 9.61
CA GLU A 82 -12.56 3.99 9.64
C GLU A 82 -11.32 3.10 9.54
N SER A 83 -11.18 2.18 10.50
CA SER A 83 -10.12 1.16 10.46
C SER A 83 -10.52 0.03 9.52
N ALA A 84 -9.57 -0.41 8.70
CA ALA A 84 -9.83 -1.35 7.63
C ALA A 84 -8.62 -2.24 7.34
N ILE A 85 -8.90 -3.41 6.78
CA ILE A 85 -7.90 -4.20 6.05
C ILE A 85 -7.85 -3.63 4.64
N VAL A 86 -6.66 -3.30 4.14
CA VAL A 86 -6.51 -2.78 2.79
C VAL A 86 -5.76 -3.81 1.94
N VAL A 87 -6.37 -4.21 0.83
CA VAL A 87 -5.75 -5.07 -0.18
C VAL A 87 -5.65 -4.33 -1.50
N SER A 88 -4.53 -4.50 -2.19
CA SER A 88 -4.31 -3.89 -3.51
C SER A 88 -3.52 -4.80 -4.44
N ASN A 89 -3.69 -4.60 -5.75
CA ASN A 89 -2.72 -5.08 -6.73
C ASN A 89 -1.40 -4.32 -6.59
N HIS A 90 -0.31 -4.91 -7.10
CA HIS A 90 1.04 -4.38 -6.92
C HIS A 90 1.78 -4.23 -8.25
N VAL A 91 1.94 -3.00 -8.72
CA VAL A 91 2.58 -2.68 -10.00
C VAL A 91 3.98 -2.13 -9.76
N SER A 92 4.10 -1.17 -8.85
CA SER A 92 5.26 -0.30 -8.72
C SER A 92 5.59 0.00 -7.26
N TRP A 93 6.73 0.65 -7.05
CA TRP A 93 6.97 1.29 -5.76
C TRP A 93 6.02 2.47 -5.55
N THR A 94 5.54 3.11 -6.61
CA THR A 94 4.65 4.29 -6.57
C THR A 94 3.23 3.98 -6.15
N ASP A 95 2.88 2.70 -5.96
CA ASP A 95 1.54 2.25 -5.56
C ASP A 95 1.08 2.90 -4.25
N PHE A 96 2.01 3.18 -3.33
CA PHE A 96 1.63 3.78 -2.07
C PHE A 96 1.04 5.19 -2.25
N TYR A 97 1.44 5.97 -3.26
CA TYR A 97 0.87 7.32 -3.48
C TYR A 97 -0.64 7.23 -3.72
N MET A 98 -1.08 6.19 -4.43
CA MET A 98 -2.50 5.95 -4.73
C MET A 98 -3.28 5.62 -3.46
N ILE A 99 -2.72 4.75 -2.63
CA ILE A 99 -3.31 4.35 -1.35
C ILE A 99 -3.30 5.52 -0.35
N GLN A 100 -2.20 6.29 -0.29
CA GLN A 100 -2.06 7.46 0.57
C GLN A 100 -3.04 8.56 0.21
N ALA A 101 -3.31 8.77 -1.08
CA ALA A 101 -4.29 9.76 -1.52
C ALA A 101 -5.72 9.45 -1.00
N LEU A 102 -6.10 8.16 -0.91
CA LEU A 102 -7.35 7.74 -0.25
C LEU A 102 -7.22 7.84 1.28
N ALA A 103 -6.07 7.47 1.85
CA ALA A 103 -5.84 7.55 3.29
C ALA A 103 -5.89 8.98 3.84
N ILE A 104 -5.45 9.98 3.08
CA ILE A 104 -5.56 11.40 3.43
C ILE A 104 -7.03 11.80 3.53
N ARG A 105 -7.83 11.47 2.51
CA ARG A 105 -9.27 11.76 2.47
C ARG A 105 -10.03 11.10 3.63
N ALA A 106 -9.56 9.96 4.10
CA ALA A 106 -10.13 9.25 5.23
C ALA A 106 -9.57 9.68 6.60
N GLY A 107 -8.58 10.57 6.65
CA GLY A 107 -7.89 10.93 7.91
C GLY A 107 -7.04 9.79 8.51
N MET A 108 -6.61 8.83 7.69
CA MET A 108 -5.93 7.60 8.11
C MET A 108 -4.46 7.51 7.69
N LEU A 109 -3.90 8.53 7.04
CA LEU A 109 -2.53 8.49 6.50
C LEU A 109 -1.46 8.10 7.55
N GLY A 110 -1.48 8.72 8.73
CA GLY A 110 -0.54 8.40 9.83
C GLY A 110 -0.77 7.01 10.46
N ARG A 111 -1.91 6.40 10.17
CA ARG A 111 -2.38 5.11 10.69
C ARG A 111 -2.23 3.97 9.69
N CYS A 112 -1.66 4.23 8.52
CA CYS A 112 -1.28 3.21 7.55
C CYS A 112 -0.16 2.32 8.11
N ARG A 113 -0.36 1.00 8.07
CA ARG A 113 0.62 -0.01 8.48
C ARG A 113 0.82 -0.98 7.34
N TRP A 114 2.06 -1.07 6.86
CA TRP A 114 2.41 -1.86 5.70
C TRP A 114 3.09 -3.15 6.14
N PHE A 115 2.78 -4.26 5.48
CA PHE A 115 3.61 -5.46 5.63
C PHE A 115 5.01 -5.20 5.07
N ALA A 116 5.97 -5.08 5.98
CA ALA A 116 7.36 -4.83 5.70
C ALA A 116 8.15 -6.14 5.69
N LYS A 117 9.24 -6.16 4.92
CA LYS A 117 10.18 -7.28 4.90
C LYS A 117 10.94 -7.37 6.23
N ILE A 118 11.01 -8.55 6.82
CA ILE A 118 11.70 -8.74 8.10
C ILE A 118 13.20 -8.37 8.07
N GLU A 119 13.83 -8.43 6.90
CA GLU A 119 15.22 -8.01 6.70
C GLU A 119 15.42 -6.52 7.03
N LEU A 120 14.39 -5.68 6.88
CA LEU A 120 14.47 -4.26 7.22
C LEU A 120 14.72 -4.04 8.72
N ARG A 121 14.33 -4.98 9.59
CA ARG A 121 14.61 -4.92 11.04
C ARG A 121 16.10 -4.82 11.36
N LYS A 122 16.96 -5.33 10.47
CA LYS A 122 18.41 -5.35 10.64
C LYS A 122 19.08 -4.02 10.29
N VAL A 123 18.35 -3.09 9.66
CA VAL A 123 18.86 -1.77 9.30
C VAL A 123 18.65 -0.87 10.52
N PRO A 124 19.71 -0.43 11.23
CA PRO A 124 19.57 0.48 12.36
C PRO A 124 18.87 1.76 11.92
N LEU A 125 18.16 2.40 12.84
CA LEU A 125 17.28 3.53 12.55
C LEU A 125 16.07 3.06 11.72
N LEU A 126 16.21 2.88 10.40
CA LEU A 126 15.08 2.59 9.49
C LEU A 126 14.21 1.40 9.94
N GLY A 127 14.82 0.29 10.33
CA GLY A 127 14.11 -0.89 10.80
C GLY A 127 13.42 -0.70 12.15
N TRP A 128 14.01 0.13 13.01
CA TRP A 128 13.51 0.43 14.35
C TRP A 128 12.33 1.41 14.28
N GLY A 129 12.40 2.45 13.46
CA GLY A 129 11.28 3.34 13.20
C GLY A 129 10.08 2.60 12.62
N ILE A 130 10.29 1.71 11.64
CA ILE A 130 9.23 0.84 11.08
C ILE A 130 8.57 -0.01 12.17
N TRP A 131 9.38 -0.61 13.06
CA TRP A 131 8.88 -1.42 14.16
C TRP A 131 8.11 -0.60 15.21
N ALA A 132 8.61 0.60 15.54
CA ALA A 132 8.03 1.55 16.49
C ALA A 132 6.66 2.05 16.04
N MET A 133 6.50 2.29 14.73
CA MET A 133 5.21 2.64 14.15
C MET A 133 4.19 1.49 14.32
N GLY A 134 4.62 0.25 14.54
CA GLY A 134 3.75 -0.91 14.64
C GLY A 134 3.46 -1.57 13.29
N MET A 135 4.37 -1.44 12.32
CA MET A 135 4.24 -2.15 11.05
C MET A 135 4.62 -3.63 11.20
N PRO A 136 3.84 -4.58 10.64
CA PRO A 136 4.19 -5.98 10.68
C PRO A 136 5.41 -6.25 9.80
N MET A 137 6.49 -6.70 10.43
CA MET A 137 7.71 -7.15 9.73
C MET A 137 7.68 -8.66 9.59
N VAL A 138 7.42 -9.14 8.38
CA VAL A 138 7.19 -10.57 8.09
C VAL A 138 8.21 -11.11 7.11
N SER A 139 8.52 -12.39 7.27
CA SER A 139 9.24 -13.19 6.30
C SER A 139 8.27 -13.76 5.24
N ARG A 140 8.80 -14.56 4.29
CA ARG A 140 7.95 -15.35 3.38
C ARG A 140 7.36 -16.61 4.05
N GLN A 141 7.72 -16.88 5.31
CA GLN A 141 7.36 -18.07 6.05
C GLN A 141 6.47 -17.71 7.25
N TRP A 142 5.16 -17.62 6.99
CA TRP A 142 4.15 -17.19 7.96
C TRP A 142 4.23 -17.87 9.34
N THR A 143 4.62 -19.15 9.39
CA THR A 143 4.78 -19.90 10.64
C THR A 143 5.86 -19.33 11.55
N LYS A 144 6.91 -18.74 10.98
CA LYS A 144 8.00 -18.08 11.73
C LYS A 144 7.61 -16.68 12.21
N ASP A 145 6.61 -16.08 11.59
CA ASP A 145 6.22 -14.68 11.85
C ASP A 145 5.07 -14.56 12.86
N LYS A 146 4.54 -15.70 13.36
CA LYS A 146 3.36 -15.75 14.23
C LYS A 146 3.46 -14.79 15.42
N ARG A 147 4.59 -14.77 16.13
CA ARG A 147 4.78 -13.90 17.30
C ARG A 147 4.71 -12.40 16.96
N GLU A 148 5.27 -12.00 15.82
CA GLU A 148 5.24 -10.60 15.38
C GLU A 148 3.83 -10.20 14.94
N LEU A 149 3.14 -11.10 14.24
CA LEU A 149 1.75 -10.91 13.84
C LEU A 149 0.82 -10.83 15.05
N ASP A 150 1.00 -11.71 16.04
CA ASP A 150 0.23 -11.68 17.29
C ASP A 150 0.42 -10.34 18.02
N ARG A 151 1.65 -9.79 18.04
CA ARG A 151 1.94 -8.46 18.60
C ARG A 151 1.16 -7.35 17.87
N VAL A 152 1.24 -7.33 16.54
CA VAL A 152 0.57 -6.31 15.72
C VAL A 152 -0.95 -6.43 15.85
N PHE A 153 -1.48 -7.65 15.77
CA PHE A 153 -2.90 -7.92 15.94
C PHE A 153 -3.38 -7.60 17.35
N ALA A 154 -2.59 -7.82 18.41
CA ALA A 154 -2.95 -7.42 19.77
C ALA A 154 -3.09 -5.90 19.91
N GLY A 155 -2.22 -5.11 19.28
CA GLY A 155 -2.37 -3.64 19.22
C GLY A 155 -3.71 -3.21 18.61
N ILE A 156 -4.12 -3.87 17.52
CA ILE A 156 -5.38 -3.57 16.86
C ILE A 156 -6.57 -4.11 17.68
N THR A 157 -6.57 -5.40 18.02
CA THR A 157 -7.71 -6.11 18.62
C THR A 157 -7.95 -5.76 20.09
N VAL A 158 -6.88 -5.67 20.90
CA VAL A 158 -6.98 -5.44 22.34
C VAL A 158 -6.94 -3.94 22.64
N ARG A 159 -5.97 -3.22 22.06
CA ARG A 159 -5.79 -1.78 22.31
C ARG A 159 -6.60 -0.86 21.40
N LYS A 160 -7.33 -1.44 20.43
CA LYS A 160 -8.23 -0.71 19.51
C LYS A 160 -7.52 0.38 18.72
N TRP A 161 -6.25 0.15 18.38
CA TRP A 161 -5.46 1.07 17.57
C TRP A 161 -6.10 1.30 16.19
N PRO A 162 -6.49 2.54 15.83
CA PRO A 162 -7.12 2.81 14.55
C PRO A 162 -6.16 2.55 13.40
N THR A 163 -6.41 1.61 12.51
CA THR A 163 -5.38 1.12 11.57
C THR A 163 -5.93 0.87 10.17
N TRP A 164 -5.15 1.26 9.16
CA TRP A 164 -5.22 0.68 7.81
C TRP A 164 -4.11 -0.33 7.66
N LEU A 165 -4.46 -1.62 7.73
CA LEU A 165 -3.47 -2.69 7.60
C LEU A 165 -3.36 -3.08 6.12
N ILE A 166 -2.32 -2.60 5.47
CA ILE A 166 -2.18 -2.61 4.01
C ILE A 166 -1.30 -3.76 3.56
N SER A 167 -1.84 -4.57 2.65
CA SER A 167 -1.17 -5.71 2.07
C SER A 167 -1.33 -5.75 0.55
N PHE A 168 -0.28 -6.23 -0.12
CA PHE A 168 -0.32 -6.56 -1.53
C PHE A 168 -0.39 -8.08 -1.66
N SER A 169 -1.59 -8.63 -1.92
CA SER A 169 -1.79 -10.08 -1.93
C SER A 169 -1.01 -10.79 -3.04
N GLU A 170 -0.56 -10.08 -4.08
CA GLU A 170 0.33 -10.60 -5.11
C GLU A 170 1.74 -10.95 -4.59
N ALA A 171 2.12 -10.42 -3.41
CA ALA A 171 3.41 -10.59 -2.73
C ALA A 171 4.65 -10.16 -3.53
N THR A 172 4.47 -9.65 -4.75
CA THR A 172 5.53 -9.10 -5.59
C THR A 172 4.93 -8.17 -6.65
N ARG A 173 5.73 -7.24 -7.14
CA ARG A 173 5.34 -6.35 -8.24
C ARG A 173 5.11 -7.13 -9.52
N TYR A 174 4.05 -6.76 -10.22
CA TYR A 174 3.70 -7.21 -11.56
C TYR A 174 4.84 -6.95 -12.54
N THR A 175 5.15 -7.95 -13.35
CA THR A 175 5.97 -7.81 -14.56
C THR A 175 5.44 -8.79 -15.61
N PRO A 176 5.60 -8.52 -16.92
CA PRO A 176 5.14 -9.45 -17.96
C PRO A 176 5.67 -10.88 -17.77
N LYS A 177 6.95 -11.02 -17.41
CA LYS A 177 7.57 -12.32 -17.12
C LYS A 177 6.90 -13.06 -15.97
N LYS A 178 6.57 -12.36 -14.87
CA LYS A 178 5.89 -12.98 -13.71
C LYS A 178 4.42 -13.26 -14.00
N ALA A 179 3.78 -12.43 -14.81
CA ALA A 179 2.41 -12.64 -15.25
C ALA A 179 2.30 -13.94 -16.04
N GLU A 180 3.23 -14.21 -16.96
CA GLU A 180 3.21 -15.47 -17.71
C GLU A 180 3.46 -16.68 -16.80
N ALA A 181 4.46 -16.63 -15.93
CA ALA A 181 4.68 -17.70 -14.94
C ALA A 181 3.45 -17.92 -14.02
N ALA A 182 2.76 -16.85 -13.64
CA ALA A 182 1.52 -16.94 -12.86
C ALA A 182 0.39 -17.59 -13.66
N ARG A 183 0.25 -17.28 -14.96
CA ARG A 183 -0.73 -17.91 -15.86
C ARG A 183 -0.49 -19.42 -16.00
N GLU A 184 0.76 -19.81 -16.22
CA GLU A 184 1.16 -21.23 -16.28
C GLU A 184 0.80 -21.95 -14.98
N TRP A 185 1.13 -21.37 -13.83
CA TRP A 185 0.77 -21.92 -12.53
C TRP A 185 -0.75 -22.03 -12.35
N CYS A 186 -1.52 -21.02 -12.76
CA CYS A 186 -2.97 -21.04 -12.69
C CYS A 186 -3.57 -22.16 -13.56
N ARG A 187 -3.09 -22.34 -14.79
CA ARG A 187 -3.51 -23.44 -15.68
C ARG A 187 -3.22 -24.79 -15.05
N ALA A 188 -2.00 -25.00 -14.54
CA ALA A 188 -1.58 -26.26 -13.92
C ALA A 188 -2.40 -26.59 -12.65
N ASN A 189 -2.81 -25.58 -11.89
CA ASN A 189 -3.55 -25.75 -10.63
C ASN A 189 -5.07 -25.53 -10.78
N LYS A 190 -5.58 -25.42 -12.01
CA LYS A 190 -7.01 -25.17 -12.33
C LYS A 190 -7.57 -23.95 -11.57
N ARG A 191 -6.78 -22.89 -11.49
CA ARG A 191 -7.15 -21.62 -10.85
C ARG A 191 -7.53 -20.57 -11.89
N PRO A 192 -8.39 -19.59 -11.53
CA PRO A 192 -8.73 -18.49 -12.43
C PRO A 192 -7.49 -17.64 -12.76
N ILE A 193 -7.47 -17.09 -13.97
CA ILE A 193 -6.38 -16.27 -14.48
C ILE A 193 -6.86 -14.81 -14.50
N PRO A 194 -6.48 -13.97 -13.52
CA PRO A 194 -6.88 -12.58 -13.52
C PRO A 194 -6.13 -11.79 -14.61
N LYS A 195 -6.82 -10.89 -15.32
CA LYS A 195 -6.21 -9.98 -16.30
C LYS A 195 -5.37 -8.92 -15.57
N HIS A 196 -4.25 -8.50 -16.18
CA HIS A 196 -3.37 -7.42 -15.67
C HIS A 196 -2.79 -7.59 -14.26
N LEU A 197 -2.89 -8.78 -13.67
CA LEU A 197 -2.58 -9.05 -12.28
C LEU A 197 -1.79 -10.33 -12.12
N LEU A 198 -1.08 -10.46 -11.00
CA LEU A 198 -0.60 -11.76 -10.54
C LEU A 198 -1.69 -12.44 -9.70
N TYR A 199 -1.60 -13.77 -9.59
CA TYR A 199 -2.50 -14.53 -8.72
C TYR A 199 -2.33 -14.15 -7.24
N PRO A 200 -3.41 -13.93 -6.48
CA PRO A 200 -3.31 -13.52 -5.08
C PRO A 200 -2.88 -14.69 -4.18
N ARG A 201 -1.96 -14.42 -3.27
CA ARG A 201 -1.65 -15.30 -2.14
C ARG A 201 -2.66 -15.07 -1.01
N THR A 202 -3.47 -16.08 -0.74
CA THR A 202 -4.63 -15.95 0.16
C THR A 202 -4.29 -16.04 1.64
N LYS A 203 -3.28 -16.83 2.03
CA LYS A 203 -2.99 -17.16 3.44
C LYS A 203 -2.85 -15.93 4.37
N GLY A 204 -2.11 -14.91 3.94
CA GLY A 204 -1.91 -13.69 4.72
C GLY A 204 -3.19 -12.88 4.91
N PHE A 205 -3.99 -12.77 3.84
CA PHE A 205 -5.30 -12.13 3.88
C PHE A 205 -6.27 -12.87 4.81
N VAL A 206 -6.43 -14.18 4.62
CA VAL A 206 -7.32 -15.03 5.44
C VAL A 206 -6.98 -14.89 6.92
N THR A 207 -5.70 -15.00 7.27
CA THR A 207 -5.27 -14.87 8.67
C THR A 207 -5.58 -13.48 9.21
N THR A 208 -5.36 -12.43 8.42
CA THR A 208 -5.63 -11.05 8.83
C THR A 208 -7.11 -10.83 9.08
N VAL A 209 -8.00 -11.30 8.19
CA VAL A 209 -9.46 -11.19 8.36
C VAL A 209 -9.91 -11.92 9.62
N GLN A 210 -9.48 -13.17 9.83
CA GLN A 210 -9.86 -13.95 11.01
C GLN A 210 -9.45 -13.30 12.34
N HIS A 211 -8.30 -12.63 12.39
CA HIS A 211 -7.85 -11.94 13.59
C HIS A 211 -8.57 -10.61 13.78
N LEU A 212 -8.63 -9.79 12.73
CA LEU A 212 -9.12 -8.42 12.85
C LEU A 212 -10.64 -8.31 12.89
N ARG A 213 -11.39 -9.29 12.40
CA ARG A 213 -12.85 -9.31 12.55
C ARG A 213 -13.31 -9.42 14.01
N LYS A 214 -12.43 -9.88 14.91
CA LYS A 214 -12.68 -9.88 16.37
C LYS A 214 -12.69 -8.47 16.95
N ALA A 215 -12.12 -7.49 16.25
CA ALA A 215 -12.02 -6.10 16.67
C ALA A 215 -13.19 -5.27 16.09
N LYS A 216 -14.16 -4.94 16.93
CA LYS A 216 -15.38 -4.23 16.50
C LYS A 216 -15.16 -2.87 15.82
N HIS A 217 -13.98 -2.25 15.99
CA HIS A 217 -13.64 -0.96 15.36
C HIS A 217 -13.03 -1.12 13.96
N VAL A 218 -12.59 -2.32 13.57
CA VAL A 218 -12.22 -2.63 12.18
C VAL A 218 -13.50 -3.02 11.46
N LYS A 219 -13.89 -2.24 10.46
CA LYS A 219 -15.24 -2.32 9.88
C LYS A 219 -15.30 -2.98 8.52
N ALA A 220 -14.23 -2.86 7.74
CA ALA A 220 -14.28 -3.23 6.33
C ALA A 220 -12.95 -3.78 5.80
N VAL A 221 -13.06 -4.48 4.67
CA VAL A 221 -11.98 -4.67 3.71
C VAL A 221 -12.12 -3.63 2.61
N TYR A 222 -11.06 -2.87 2.39
CA TYR A 222 -10.90 -1.96 1.25
C TYR A 222 -10.10 -2.67 0.17
N ASP A 223 -10.76 -2.96 -0.94
CA ASP A 223 -10.15 -3.51 -2.13
C ASP A 223 -9.82 -2.38 -3.11
N MET A 224 -8.55 -2.00 -3.18
CA MET A 224 -8.05 -0.91 -4.01
C MET A 224 -7.45 -1.43 -5.31
N THR A 225 -7.92 -0.94 -6.45
CA THR A 225 -7.42 -1.28 -7.78
C THR A 225 -6.63 -0.11 -8.35
N ILE A 226 -5.33 -0.29 -8.50
CA ILE A 226 -4.40 0.73 -8.99
C ILE A 226 -4.15 0.51 -10.48
N ALA A 227 -4.32 1.57 -11.27
CA ALA A 227 -4.01 1.59 -12.69
C ALA A 227 -3.04 2.75 -13.02
N TYR A 228 -2.15 2.46 -13.96
CA TYR A 228 -1.20 3.41 -14.51
C TYR A 228 -1.27 3.39 -16.04
N GLU A 229 -1.01 4.52 -16.67
CA GLU A 229 -0.69 4.57 -18.09
C GLU A 229 0.41 5.60 -18.32
N HIS A 230 1.32 5.29 -19.25
CA HIS A 230 2.30 6.24 -19.75
C HIS A 230 2.44 6.04 -21.26
N ASN A 231 2.18 7.10 -22.05
CA ASN A 231 2.28 7.05 -23.52
C ASN A 231 1.56 5.83 -24.14
N HIS A 232 0.29 5.61 -23.77
CA HIS A 232 -0.55 4.49 -24.22
C HIS A 232 -0.09 3.09 -23.78
N ARG A 233 0.90 3.00 -22.88
CA ARG A 233 1.32 1.74 -22.27
C ARG A 233 0.65 1.57 -20.93
N PHE A 234 -0.24 0.59 -20.85
CA PHE A 234 -0.99 0.28 -19.65
C PHE A 234 -0.13 -0.40 -18.59
N LEU A 235 -0.42 -0.11 -17.32
CA LEU A 235 0.37 -0.49 -16.14
C LEU A 235 1.82 -0.01 -16.15
N GLU A 236 2.12 1.04 -16.91
CA GLU A 236 3.45 1.68 -16.89
C GLU A 236 3.48 2.81 -15.85
N ALA A 237 4.07 2.52 -14.69
CA ALA A 237 4.28 3.50 -13.63
C ALA A 237 5.65 4.19 -13.76
N PRO A 238 5.80 5.43 -13.25
CA PRO A 238 7.11 6.07 -13.19
C PRO A 238 8.04 5.32 -12.25
N THR A 239 9.34 5.41 -12.50
CA THR A 239 10.34 4.98 -11.53
C THR A 239 10.28 5.83 -10.26
N ILE A 240 10.87 5.33 -9.16
CA ILE A 240 10.98 6.09 -7.90
C ILE A 240 11.61 7.46 -8.17
N TRP A 241 12.73 7.47 -8.89
CA TRP A 241 13.45 8.70 -9.21
C TRP A 241 12.60 9.66 -10.04
N GLU A 242 11.87 9.18 -11.04
CA GLU A 242 10.97 10.04 -11.82
C GLU A 242 9.85 10.61 -10.96
N SER A 243 9.23 9.79 -10.10
CA SER A 243 8.16 10.24 -9.22
C SER A 243 8.58 11.34 -8.24
N LEU A 244 9.88 11.42 -7.91
CA LEU A 244 10.44 12.39 -6.96
C LEU A 244 11.09 13.60 -7.63
N SER A 245 11.75 13.41 -8.77
CA SER A 245 12.60 14.45 -9.40
C SER A 245 11.93 15.20 -10.54
N CYS A 246 10.90 14.62 -11.16
CA CYS A 246 10.39 15.11 -12.42
C CYS A 246 9.08 15.89 -12.27
N ALA A 247 9.06 17.13 -12.75
CA ALA A 247 7.85 17.94 -12.81
C ALA A 247 6.93 17.56 -13.98
N GLY A 248 5.63 17.83 -13.80
CA GLY A 248 4.59 17.66 -14.80
C GLY A 248 4.32 16.20 -15.12
N LEU A 249 4.25 15.35 -14.09
CA LEU A 249 4.00 13.91 -14.23
C LEU A 249 2.74 13.64 -15.07
N SER A 250 1.60 14.22 -14.69
CA SER A 250 0.35 14.07 -15.46
C SER A 250 0.14 15.10 -16.56
N GLY A 251 1.00 16.12 -16.62
CA GLY A 251 1.00 17.10 -17.71
C GLY A 251 1.91 16.63 -18.85
N LYS A 252 3.01 17.38 -19.07
CA LYS A 252 3.96 17.15 -20.18
C LYS A 252 4.58 15.74 -20.26
N ARG A 253 4.53 14.93 -19.19
CA ARG A 253 5.04 13.55 -19.19
C ARG A 253 3.97 12.50 -19.46
N GLY A 254 2.69 12.87 -19.47
CA GLY A 254 1.62 11.99 -19.90
C GLY A 254 1.38 10.78 -18.99
N TYR A 255 1.77 10.82 -17.70
CA TYR A 255 1.40 9.77 -16.76
C TYR A 255 -0.05 9.92 -16.29
N LYS A 256 -0.84 8.86 -16.42
CA LYS A 256 -2.17 8.75 -15.81
C LYS A 256 -2.07 7.89 -14.55
N PHE A 257 -2.72 8.36 -13.48
CA PHE A 257 -2.78 7.69 -12.19
C PHE A 257 -4.23 7.51 -11.78
N HIS A 258 -4.62 6.28 -11.46
CA HIS A 258 -5.98 6.00 -11.02
C HIS A 258 -6.02 4.97 -9.90
N VAL A 259 -6.91 5.20 -8.94
CA VAL A 259 -7.28 4.21 -7.93
C VAL A 259 -8.79 4.07 -7.86
N HIS A 260 -9.27 2.84 -7.95
CA HIS A 260 -10.66 2.48 -7.74
C HIS A 260 -10.80 1.74 -6.42
N LEU A 261 -11.73 2.17 -5.56
CA LEU A 261 -11.96 1.56 -4.26
C LEU A 261 -13.29 0.81 -4.24
N ARG A 262 -13.26 -0.42 -3.73
CA ARG A 262 -14.46 -1.14 -3.31
C ARG A 262 -14.40 -1.42 -1.81
N ARG A 263 -15.48 -1.13 -1.10
CA ARG A 263 -15.61 -1.31 0.36
C ARG A 263 -16.51 -2.49 0.65
N PHE A 264 -15.99 -3.46 1.39
CA PHE A 264 -16.74 -4.65 1.82
C PHE A 264 -16.80 -4.69 3.36
N PRO A 265 -17.98 -4.56 3.98
CA PRO A 265 -18.12 -4.77 5.43
C PRO A 265 -17.56 -6.12 5.87
N LEU A 266 -16.83 -6.15 6.99
CA LEU A 266 -16.21 -7.37 7.50
C LEU A 266 -17.22 -8.45 7.94
N GLU A 267 -18.42 -8.01 8.29
CA GLU A 267 -19.56 -8.87 8.64
C GLU A 267 -20.14 -9.61 7.44
N ASP A 268 -19.98 -9.06 6.22
CA ASP A 268 -20.45 -9.69 4.98
C ASP A 268 -19.43 -10.69 4.42
N LEU A 269 -18.21 -10.73 4.96
CA LEU A 269 -17.19 -11.66 4.51
C LEU A 269 -17.42 -13.07 5.08
N PRO A 270 -17.17 -14.14 4.29
CA PRO A 270 -17.31 -15.52 4.76
C PRO A 270 -16.52 -15.83 6.04
N ASP A 271 -16.97 -16.86 6.78
CA ASP A 271 -16.32 -17.29 8.03
C ASP A 271 -15.21 -18.32 7.85
N SER A 272 -15.37 -19.24 6.90
CA SER A 272 -14.40 -20.30 6.69
C SER A 272 -13.14 -19.79 5.99
N GLU A 273 -11.98 -20.38 6.30
CA GLU A 273 -10.71 -20.04 5.63
C GLU A 273 -10.76 -20.29 4.13
N ALA A 274 -11.42 -21.37 3.72
CA ALA A 274 -11.56 -21.76 2.33
C ALA A 274 -12.42 -20.75 1.56
N ASP A 275 -13.52 -20.30 2.15
CA ASP A 275 -14.41 -19.33 1.51
C ASP A 275 -13.81 -17.92 1.49
N LEU A 276 -13.04 -17.53 2.50
CA LEU A 276 -12.26 -16.28 2.48
C LEU A 276 -11.17 -16.31 1.39
N ALA A 277 -10.50 -17.45 1.23
CA ALA A 277 -9.52 -17.61 0.16
C ALA A 277 -10.19 -17.48 -1.22
N LYS A 278 -11.34 -18.16 -1.41
CA LYS A 278 -12.13 -18.07 -2.64
C LYS A 278 -12.67 -16.66 -2.87
N TRP A 279 -13.13 -15.98 -1.83
CA TRP A 279 -13.57 -14.58 -1.90
C TRP A 279 -12.47 -13.67 -2.45
N LEU A 280 -11.24 -13.82 -1.95
CA LEU A 280 -10.10 -13.03 -2.44
C LEU A 280 -9.77 -13.35 -3.91
N GLU A 281 -9.82 -14.63 -4.30
CA GLU A 281 -9.63 -15.06 -5.68
C GLU A 281 -10.68 -14.43 -6.61
N THR A 282 -11.95 -14.42 -6.21
CA THR A 282 -13.03 -13.74 -6.94
C THR A 282 -12.79 -12.24 -7.07
N ARG A 283 -12.39 -11.57 -5.99
CA ARG A 283 -12.04 -10.13 -6.04
C ARG A 283 -10.92 -9.84 -7.03
N TRP A 284 -9.93 -10.72 -7.14
CA TRP A 284 -8.82 -10.57 -8.10
C TRP A 284 -9.27 -10.75 -9.55
N VAL A 285 -10.21 -11.65 -9.83
CA VAL A 285 -10.80 -11.79 -11.17
C VAL A 285 -11.54 -10.51 -11.56
N GLU A 286 -12.44 -10.03 -10.70
CA GLU A 286 -13.19 -8.79 -10.93
C GLU A 286 -12.27 -7.56 -11.06
N LYS A 287 -11.19 -7.52 -10.25
CA LYS A 287 -10.16 -6.48 -10.36
C LYS A 287 -9.49 -6.50 -11.74
N GLY A 288 -9.23 -7.69 -12.27
CA GLY A 288 -8.66 -7.85 -13.60
C GLY A 288 -9.60 -7.37 -14.70
N GLU A 289 -10.89 -7.67 -14.60
CA GLU A 289 -11.92 -7.17 -15.53
C GLU A 289 -12.00 -5.64 -15.47
N TYR A 290 -12.02 -5.04 -14.27
CA TYR A 290 -11.99 -3.59 -14.11
C TYR A 290 -10.73 -2.96 -14.75
N LEU A 291 -9.56 -3.58 -14.59
CA LEU A 291 -8.32 -3.09 -15.21
C LEU A 291 -8.38 -3.19 -16.74
N GLU A 292 -9.00 -4.23 -17.29
CA GLU A 292 -9.24 -4.36 -18.73
C GLU A 292 -10.15 -3.23 -19.25
N GLU A 293 -11.27 -2.99 -18.57
CA GLU A 293 -12.18 -1.89 -18.89
C GLU A 293 -11.49 -0.53 -18.82
N LYS A 294 -10.65 -0.32 -17.78
CA LYS A 294 -9.90 0.93 -17.60
C LYS A 294 -8.85 1.15 -18.68
N ARG A 295 -8.19 0.08 -19.12
CA ARG A 295 -7.27 0.11 -20.27
C ARG A 295 -8.02 0.58 -21.52
N ASP A 296 -9.18 -0.01 -21.78
CA ASP A 296 -9.96 0.30 -22.99
C ASP A 296 -10.55 1.70 -22.94
N GLU A 297 -10.99 2.17 -21.76
CA GLU A 297 -11.41 3.55 -21.51
C GLU A 297 -10.31 4.54 -21.90
N TRP A 298 -9.09 4.35 -21.38
CA TRP A 298 -8.01 5.27 -21.67
C TRP A 298 -7.48 5.17 -23.10
N ALA A 299 -7.56 3.99 -23.73
CA ALA A 299 -7.21 3.82 -25.13
C ALA A 299 -8.20 4.55 -26.08
N ARG A 300 -9.48 4.65 -25.72
CA ARG A 300 -10.49 5.40 -26.50
C ARG A 300 -10.38 6.92 -26.31
N ALA A 301 -9.81 7.37 -25.20
CA ALA A 301 -9.63 8.79 -24.89
C ALA A 301 -8.30 9.37 -25.43
N ALA A 302 -7.49 8.55 -26.08
CA ALA A 302 -6.21 8.89 -26.70
C ALA A 302 -6.40 9.31 -28.17
#